data_AF-A0A5J4R7L1-F1
#
_entry.id   AF-A0A5J4R7L1-F1
#
_cell.length_a   1.000
_cell.length_b   1.000
_cell.length_c   1.000
_cell.angle_alpha   90.00
_cell.angle_beta   90.00
_cell.angle_gamma   90.00
#
_symmetry.space_group_name_H-M   'P 1'
#
loop_
_entity.id
_entity.type
_entity.pdbx_description
1 polymer ?
#
loop_
_entity_poly.entity_id
_entity_poly.type
_entity_poly.pdbx_seq_one_letter_code
_entity_poly.pdbx_strand_id
1 'polypeptide(L)' 'MKSNYNNIKELTVDFSPYISAGAFARICGINEGQMRQYSSGVRNPSKKTIDKINEKIRIFAEELAKVQITGA' A
#
# COMPACT_ATOMS: atom_id res chain seq x y z
N MET A 1 -8.95 -8.57 5.70
CA MET A 1 -8.13 -7.37 5.96
C MET A 1 -8.44 -6.88 7.37
N LYS A 2 -7.39 -6.57 8.13
CA LYS A 2 -7.50 -5.93 9.44
C LYS A 2 -7.63 -4.40 9.26
N SER A 3 -8.17 -3.72 10.28
CA SER A 3 -8.26 -2.24 10.28
C SER A 3 -6.95 -1.56 10.71
N ASN A 4 -6.07 -2.28 11.40
CA ASN A 4 -4.79 -1.77 11.90
C ASN A 4 -3.70 -2.82 11.67
N TYR A 5 -2.50 -2.36 11.31
CA TYR A 5 -1.33 -3.19 11.06
C TYR A 5 -0.14 -2.62 11.83
N ASN A 6 0.71 -3.48 12.38
CA ASN A 6 1.85 -3.03 13.18
C ASN A 6 3.00 -2.50 12.30
N ASN A 7 3.08 -2.99 11.05
CA ASN A 7 4.12 -2.64 10.10
C ASN A 7 3.68 -2.91 8.66
N ILE A 8 4.49 -2.45 7.71
CA ILE A 8 4.23 -2.61 6.27
C ILE A 8 4.27 -4.07 5.83
N LYS A 9 5.10 -4.92 6.45
CA LYS A 9 5.17 -6.35 6.10
C LYS A 9 3.83 -7.03 6.32
N GLU A 10 3.23 -6.89 7.51
CA GLU A 10 1.90 -7.43 7.80
C GLU A 10 0.85 -6.94 6.81
N LEU A 11 0.84 -5.63 6.53
CA LEU A 11 -0.07 -5.03 5.56
C LEU A 11 0.08 -5.63 4.17
N THR A 12 1.32 -5.73 3.66
CA THR A 12 1.58 -6.24 2.32
C THR A 12 1.29 -7.73 2.16
N VAL A 13 1.39 -8.51 3.23
CA VAL A 13 1.00 -9.92 3.23
C VAL A 13 -0.51 -10.05 3.02
N ASP A 14 -1.30 -9.31 3.81
CA ASP A 14 -2.77 -9.29 3.69
C ASP A 14 -3.24 -8.75 2.32
N PHE A 15 -2.48 -7.84 1.71
CA PHE A 15 -2.82 -7.23 0.41
C PHE A 15 -2.36 -8.05 -0.80
N SER A 16 -1.47 -9.01 -0.62
CA SER A 16 -0.84 -9.78 -1.70
C SER A 16 -1.79 -10.47 -2.68
N PRO A 17 -3.01 -10.93 -2.30
CA PRO A 17 -3.96 -11.49 -3.25
C PRO A 17 -4.53 -10.46 -4.24
N TYR A 18 -4.48 -9.18 -3.90
CA TYR A 18 -5.09 -8.10 -4.67
C TYR A 18 -4.05 -7.28 -5.44
N ILE A 19 -2.87 -7.09 -4.84
CA ILE A 19 -1.84 -6.22 -5.40
C ILE A 19 -0.43 -6.66 -5.00
N SER A 20 0.50 -6.58 -5.95
CA SER A 20 1.91 -6.84 -5.67
C SER A 20 2.56 -5.70 -4.88
N ALA A 21 3.63 -6.00 -4.13
CA ALA A 21 4.39 -4.99 -3.38
C ALA A 21 4.92 -3.84 -4.27
N GLY A 22 5.27 -4.12 -5.53
CA GLY A 22 5.70 -3.09 -6.49
C GLY A 22 4.56 -2.20 -6.96
N ALA A 23 3.39 -2.76 -7.26
CA ALA A 23 2.21 -1.96 -7.57
C ALA A 23 1.75 -1.14 -6.36
N PHE A 24 1.81 -1.71 -5.15
CA PHE A 24 1.55 -1.00 -3.90
C PHE A 24 2.53 0.18 -3.66
N ALA A 25 3.82 -0.01 -3.99
CA ALA A 25 4.82 1.06 -3.93
C ALA A 25 4.44 2.25 -4.83
N ARG A 26 3.99 1.97 -6.06
CA ARG A 26 3.55 2.99 -7.02
C ARG A 26 2.33 3.76 -6.51
N ILE A 27 1.31 3.06 -5.98
CA ILE A 27 0.14 3.68 -5.36
C ILE A 27 0.56 4.62 -4.21
N CYS A 28 1.45 4.15 -3.34
CA CYS A 28 1.89 4.93 -2.19
C CYS A 28 2.91 6.04 -2.54
N GLY A 29 3.38 6.11 -3.79
CA GLY A 29 4.46 7.01 -4.20
C GLY A 29 5.75 6.77 -3.41
N ILE A 30 6.08 5.50 -3.16
CA ILE A 30 7.29 5.04 -2.46
C ILE A 30 8.23 4.39 -3.47
N ASN A 31 9.53 4.62 -3.33
CA ASN A 31 10.52 3.90 -4.14
C ASN A 31 10.38 2.39 -3.94
N GLU A 32 10.31 1.62 -5.03
CA GLU A 32 10.08 0.17 -4.95
C GLU A 32 11.14 -0.58 -4.14
N GLY A 33 12.41 -0.14 -4.19
CA GLY A 33 13.48 -0.71 -3.37
C GLY A 33 13.24 -0.51 -1.88
N GLN A 34 12.78 0.67 -1.48
CA GLN A 34 12.36 0.91 -0.09
C GLN A 34 11.15 0.06 0.29
N MET A 35 10.14 -0.04 -0.58
CA MET A 35 8.96 -0.87 -0.31
C MET A 35 9.34 -2.36 -0.16
N ARG A 36 10.31 -2.87 -0.93
CA ARG A 36 10.85 -4.22 -0.74
C ARG A 36 11.53 -4.40 0.63
N GLN A 37 12.29 -3.41 1.10
CA GLN A 37 12.89 -3.44 2.43
C GLN A 37 11.81 -3.39 3.55
N TYR A 38 10.75 -2.61 3.36
CA TYR A 38 9.64 -2.52 4.31
C TYR A 38 8.80 -3.80 4.37
N SER A 39 8.45 -4.35 3.20
CA SER A 39 7.66 -5.59 3.10
C SER A 39 8.41 -6.85 3.56
N SER A 40 9.74 -6.88 3.43
CA SER A 40 10.56 -7.95 4.03
C SER A 40 10.73 -7.80 5.56
N GLY A 41 10.48 -6.60 6.10
CA GLY A 41 10.70 -6.26 7.50
C GLY A 41 12.15 -5.94 7.85
N VAL A 42 13.04 -5.83 6.84
CA VAL A 42 14.45 -5.47 7.03
C VAL A 42 14.60 -4.02 7.51
N ARG A 43 13.66 -3.15 7.11
CA ARG A 43 13.65 -1.74 7.49
C ARG A 43 12.25 -1.31 7.87
N ASN A 44 12.14 -0.40 8.84
CA ASN A 44 10.88 0.27 9.15
C ASN A 44 10.84 1.68 8.54
N PRO A 45 9.69 2.09 7.97
CA PRO A 45 9.50 3.46 7.50
C PRO A 45 9.49 4.46 8.65
N SER A 46 9.84 5.72 8.34
CA SER A 46 9.66 6.83 9.29
C SER A 46 8.18 7.14 9.51
N LYS A 47 7.82 7.85 10.60
CA LYS A 47 6.44 8.31 10.84
C LYS A 47 5.87 9.08 9.64
N LYS A 48 6.64 10.04 9.09
CA LYS A 48 6.25 10.81 7.89
C LYS A 48 5.94 9.91 6.69
N THR A 49 6.71 8.83 6.53
CA THR A 49 6.49 7.85 5.46
C THR A 49 5.23 7.01 5.71
N ILE A 50 4.98 6.61 6.96
CA ILE A 50 3.75 5.89 7.36
C ILE A 50 2.53 6.78 7.09
N ASP A 51 2.57 8.04 7.51
CA ASP A 51 1.47 8.98 7.30
C ASP A 51 1.15 9.14 5.80
N LYS A 52 2.18 9.29 4.96
CA LYS A 52 2.04 9.32 3.50
C LYS A 52 1.42 8.04 2.93
N ILE A 53 1.87 6.87 3.40
CA ILE A 53 1.32 5.58 2.95
C ILE A 53 -0.16 5.48 3.31
N ASN A 54 -0.53 5.82 4.55
CA ASN A 54 -1.92 5.79 5.01
C ASN A 54 -2.81 6.74 4.21
N GLU A 55 -2.35 7.96 3.94
CA GLU A 55 -3.05 8.93 3.09
C GLU A 55 -3.28 8.37 1.67
N LYS A 56 -2.24 7.83 1.04
CA LYS A 56 -2.33 7.30 -0.32
C LYS A 56 -3.22 6.06 -0.43
N ILE A 57 -3.25 5.20 0.58
CA ILE A 57 -4.20 4.07 0.62
C ILE A 57 -5.64 4.57 0.63
N ARG A 58 -5.95 5.59 1.44
CA ARG A 58 -7.30 6.17 1.51
C ARG A 58 -7.72 6.77 0.17
N ILE A 59 -6.85 7.60 -0.42
CA ILE A 59 -7.11 8.21 -1.74
C ILE A 59 -7.35 7.12 -2.79
N PHE A 60 -6.48 6.11 -2.86
CA PHE A 60 -6.63 5.02 -3.82
C PHE A 60 -7.94 4.25 -3.62
N ALA A 61 -8.36 3.99 -2.38
CA ALA A 61 -9.63 3.33 -2.10
C ALA A 61 -10.83 4.16 -2.57
N GLU A 62 -10.81 5.49 -2.35
CA GLU A 62 -11.86 6.41 -2.82
C GLU A 62 -11.91 6.50 -4.35
N GLU A 63 -10.77 6.49 -5.03
CA GLU A 63 -10.68 6.45 -6.49
C GLU A 63 -11.18 5.12 -7.05
N LEU A 64 -10.75 4.00 -6.46
CA LEU A 64 -11.15 2.65 -6.86
C LEU A 64 -12.67 2.45 -6.73
N ALA A 65 -13.28 2.99 -5.66
CA ALA A 65 -14.73 2.92 -5.45
C ALA A 65 -15.56 3.65 -6.52
N LYS A 66 -14.95 4.59 -7.25
CA LYS A 66 -15.61 5.35 -8.33
C LYS A 66 -15.50 4.66 -9.70
N VAL A 67 -14.68 3.61 -9.82
CA VAL A 67 -14.46 2.93 -11.10
C VAL A 67 -15.73 2.22 -11.54
N GLN A 68 -16.15 2.48 -12.78
CA GLN A 68 -17.29 1.82 -13.43
C GLN A 68 -16.91 1.45 -14.87
N ILE A 69 -17.30 0.26 -15.32
CA ILE A 69 -17.21 -0.15 -16.72
C ILE A 69 -18.55 0.22 -17.37
N THR A 70 -18.55 1.23 -18.24
CA THR A 70 -19.77 1.77 -18.86
C THR A 70 -19.97 1.32 -20.30
N GLY A 71 -19.05 0.51 -20.84
CA GLY A 71 -19.13 -0.03 -22.19
C GLY A 71 -19.18 -1.57 -22.19
N ALA A 72 -19.96 -2.11 -23.12
CA ALA A 72 -19.90 -3.47 -23.63
C ALA A 72 -20.05 -3.39 -25.16
#